data_AF-A0A3D9AP93-F1
#
_entry.id   AF-A0A3D9AP93-F1
#
_cell.length_a   1.000
_cell.length_b   1.000
_cell.length_c   1.000
_cell.angle_alpha   90.00
_cell.angle_beta   90.00
_cell.angle_gamma   90.00
#
_symmetry.space_group_name_H-M   'P 1'
#
loop_
_entity.id
_entity.type
_entity.pdbx_description
1 polymer ?
#
loop_
_entity_poly.entity_id
_entity_poly.type
_entity_poly.pdbx_seq_one_letter_code
_entity_poly.pdbx_strand_id
1 'polypeptide(L)'
;MTYNEFYNNINYRNNIDNRDLETYLLALLKLVEQERKQTLTADFLLKLLLDAFSSEPKKIDTDWLKIVKAPDEKTIYKKFTNKETSSSEDKNTVADDIGIYYTIAVLQFQIAELHKMKGKQLDNNEKYFGIDSETGNRWYNFDPDSILECGMRCYIDHDDNNDQEFEVSWQTLGDLLEMGRIYE
;
A
#
# COMPACT_ATOMS: atom_id res chain seq x y z
N MET A 1 10.16 16.34 4.48
CA MET A 1 10.97 15.48 3.58
C MET A 1 10.49 15.71 2.16
N THR A 2 11.39 15.82 1.18
CA THR A 2 11.04 15.95 -0.25
C THR A 2 10.73 14.59 -0.89
N TYR A 3 10.17 14.58 -2.10
CA TYR A 3 9.96 13.34 -2.87
C TYR A 3 11.28 12.58 -3.07
N ASN A 4 12.34 13.28 -3.49
CA ASN A 4 13.68 12.72 -3.66
C ASN A 4 14.25 12.16 -2.36
N GLU A 5 14.13 12.90 -1.25
CA GLU A 5 14.59 12.41 0.05
C GLU A 5 13.85 11.14 0.46
N PHE A 6 12.53 11.10 0.29
CA PHE A 6 11.72 9.93 0.64
C PHE A 6 12.08 8.71 -0.20
N TYR A 7 12.16 8.86 -1.53
CA TYR A 7 12.57 7.80 -2.46
C TYR A 7 13.96 7.25 -2.13
N ASN A 8 14.92 8.14 -1.87
CA ASN A 8 16.27 7.75 -1.50
C ASN A 8 16.30 6.97 -0.17
N ASN A 9 15.50 7.36 0.82
CA ASN A 9 15.45 6.68 2.11
C ASN A 9 14.84 5.28 2.04
N ILE A 10 13.81 5.08 1.20
CA ILE A 10 13.26 3.75 0.93
C ILE A 10 14.31 2.87 0.25
N ASN A 11 14.97 3.38 -0.80
CA ASN A 11 15.92 2.59 -1.60
C ASN A 11 17.25 2.30 -0.91
N TYR A 12 17.73 3.18 -0.03
CA TYR A 12 19.03 3.01 0.64
C TYR A 12 19.09 1.74 1.51
N ARG A 13 17.93 1.12 1.80
CA ARG A 13 17.81 -0.11 2.58
C ARG A 13 17.35 -1.34 1.79
N ASN A 14 17.48 -1.34 0.46
CA ASN A 14 17.31 -2.52 -0.44
C ASN A 14 18.37 -3.63 -0.22
N ASN A 15 18.89 -3.75 1.01
CA ASN A 15 19.87 -4.72 1.51
C ASN A 15 19.38 -5.39 2.81
N ILE A 16 18.10 -5.25 3.16
CA ILE A 16 17.46 -6.07 4.19
C ILE A 16 17.05 -7.38 3.52
N ASP A 17 17.37 -8.53 4.12
CA ASP A 17 17.00 -9.84 3.59
C ASP A 17 15.57 -9.85 3.04
N ASN A 18 15.39 -10.32 1.80
CA ASN A 18 14.11 -10.33 1.06
C ASN A 18 12.99 -10.98 1.89
N ARG A 19 12.28 -10.17 2.66
CA ARG A 19 11.09 -10.57 3.38
C ARG A 19 10.00 -10.85 2.35
N ASP A 20 9.35 -12.00 2.47
CA ASP A 20 8.17 -12.33 1.66
C ASP A 20 7.14 -11.19 1.70
N LEU A 21 6.62 -10.78 0.53
CA LEU A 21 5.74 -9.61 0.42
C LEU A 21 4.45 -9.77 1.22
N GLU A 22 3.83 -10.95 1.26
CA GLU A 22 2.63 -11.17 2.09
C GLU A 22 2.97 -10.96 3.57
N THR A 23 4.11 -11.47 4.02
CA THR A 23 4.61 -11.31 5.40
C THR A 23 4.93 -9.85 5.72
N TYR A 24 5.46 -9.08 4.77
CA TYR A 24 5.66 -7.63 4.91
C TYR A 24 4.32 -6.89 5.04
N LEU A 25 3.39 -7.11 4.12
CA LEU A 25 2.09 -6.44 4.11
C LEU A 25 1.23 -6.77 5.34
N LEU A 26 1.32 -8.00 5.87
CA LEU A 26 0.67 -8.37 7.13
C LEU A 26 1.24 -7.60 8.33
N ALA A 27 2.54 -7.33 8.36
CA ALA A 27 3.14 -6.50 9.40
C ALA A 27 2.77 -5.03 9.23
N LEU A 28 2.83 -4.52 7.99
CA LEU A 28 2.42 -3.16 7.68
C LEU A 28 0.94 -2.92 8.06
N LEU A 29 0.04 -3.83 7.72
CA LEU A 29 -1.38 -3.74 8.10
C LEU A 29 -1.57 -3.68 9.62
N LYS A 30 -0.81 -4.47 10.40
CA LYS A 30 -0.84 -4.41 11.86
C LYS A 30 -0.43 -3.03 12.38
N LEU A 31 0.64 -2.45 11.84
CA LEU A 31 1.12 -1.12 12.22
C LEU A 31 0.11 -0.03 11.84
N VAL A 32 -0.41 -0.07 10.61
CA VAL A 32 -1.43 0.87 10.11
C VAL A 32 -2.69 0.83 10.99
N GLU A 33 -3.19 -0.34 11.35
CA GLU A 33 -4.37 -0.47 12.23
C GLU A 33 -4.14 0.09 13.64
N GLN A 34 -2.92 -0.04 14.18
CA GLN A 34 -2.54 0.49 15.49
C GLN A 34 -2.46 2.03 15.46
N GLU A 35 -1.95 2.59 14.36
CA GLU A 35 -1.62 4.00 14.26
C GLU A 35 -2.67 4.84 13.53
N ARG A 36 -3.78 4.24 13.08
CA ARG A 36 -4.85 4.86 12.28
C ARG A 36 -5.44 6.18 12.81
N LYS A 37 -5.25 6.50 14.09
CA LYS A 37 -5.74 7.74 14.71
C LYS A 37 -4.73 8.88 14.66
N GLN A 38 -3.50 8.60 14.26
CA GLN A 38 -2.45 9.60 14.12
C GLN A 38 -2.54 10.25 12.75
N THR A 39 -2.18 11.53 12.68
CA THR A 39 -1.92 12.21 11.41
C THR A 39 -0.66 11.62 10.79
N LEU A 40 -0.75 11.23 9.52
CA LEU A 40 0.40 10.69 8.80
C LEU A 40 1.28 11.82 8.28
N THR A 41 2.57 11.79 8.60
CA THR A 41 3.60 12.67 8.03
C THR A 41 4.57 11.85 7.18
N ALA A 42 5.36 12.48 6.30
CA ALA A 42 6.29 11.75 5.44
C ALA A 42 7.30 10.93 6.24
N ASP A 43 7.85 11.48 7.32
CA ASP A 43 8.75 10.77 8.24
C ASP A 43 8.05 9.60 8.92
N PHE A 44 6.78 9.77 9.30
CA PHE A 44 6.03 8.71 9.97
C PHE A 44 5.65 7.59 9.00
N LEU A 45 5.24 7.93 7.77
CA LEU A 45 5.02 6.97 6.71
C LEU A 45 6.29 6.16 6.42
N LEU A 46 7.43 6.82 6.25
CA LEU A 46 8.72 6.16 6.06
C LEU A 46 9.01 5.20 7.22
N LYS A 47 8.81 5.64 8.47
CA LYS A 47 8.99 4.79 9.64
C LYS A 47 8.09 3.55 9.60
N LEU A 48 6.81 3.68 9.26
CA LEU A 48 5.90 2.53 9.15
C LEU A 48 6.36 1.52 8.10
N LEU A 49 6.77 2.02 6.92
CA LEU A 49 7.27 1.19 5.82
C LEU A 49 8.54 0.43 6.22
N LEU A 50 9.47 1.10 6.92
CA LEU A 50 10.71 0.50 7.39
C LEU A 50 10.49 -0.47 8.55
N ASP A 51 9.63 -0.13 9.52
CA ASP A 51 9.33 -0.99 10.66
C ASP A 51 8.66 -2.30 10.21
N ALA A 52 7.88 -2.28 9.12
CA ALA A 52 7.22 -3.46 8.57
C ALA A 52 8.20 -4.55 8.08
N PHE A 53 9.46 -4.21 7.77
CA PHE A 53 10.48 -5.20 7.40
C PHE A 53 10.87 -6.12 8.56
N SER A 54 10.84 -5.65 9.81
CA SER A 54 11.23 -6.44 10.99
C SER A 54 10.08 -6.73 11.95
N SER A 55 8.94 -6.06 11.79
CA SER A 55 7.80 -6.20 12.69
C SER A 55 7.13 -7.57 12.55
N GLU A 56 6.58 -8.08 13.66
CA GLU A 56 5.83 -9.33 13.67
C GLU A 56 4.52 -9.18 12.86
N PRO A 57 4.27 -10.04 11.85
CA PRO A 57 3.06 -9.98 11.03
C PRO A 57 1.82 -10.37 11.83
N LYS A 58 0.65 -9.80 11.47
CA LYS A 58 -0.63 -10.37 11.93
C LYS A 58 -0.93 -11.67 11.17
N LYS A 59 -1.84 -12.49 11.71
CA LYS A 59 -2.36 -13.65 10.99
C LYS A 59 -3.29 -13.19 9.86
N ILE A 60 -3.24 -13.89 8.74
CA ILE A 60 -4.20 -13.68 7.66
C ILE A 60 -5.62 -13.98 8.15
N ASP A 61 -6.56 -13.12 7.76
CA ASP A 61 -7.98 -13.36 7.93
C ASP A 61 -8.52 -14.03 6.66
N THR A 62 -9.14 -15.20 6.82
CA THR A 62 -9.66 -15.97 5.68
C THR A 62 -10.82 -15.27 4.98
N ASP A 63 -11.49 -14.32 5.64
CA ASP A 63 -12.54 -13.53 5.00
C ASP A 63 -11.99 -12.60 3.90
N TRP A 64 -10.71 -12.19 3.99
CA TRP A 64 -10.07 -11.38 2.95
C TRP A 64 -9.93 -12.13 1.62
N LEU A 65 -9.92 -13.47 1.64
CA LEU A 65 -9.85 -14.28 0.41
C LEU A 65 -11.07 -14.07 -0.50
N LYS A 66 -12.18 -13.54 0.03
CA LYS A 66 -13.37 -13.14 -0.75
C LYS A 66 -13.15 -11.87 -1.57
N ILE A 67 -12.11 -11.08 -1.27
CA ILE A 67 -11.74 -9.89 -2.02
C ILE A 67 -11.06 -10.34 -3.33
N VAL A 68 -11.58 -9.88 -4.46
CA VAL A 68 -11.10 -10.28 -5.80
C VAL A 68 -10.87 -9.10 -6.74
N LYS A 69 -11.15 -7.87 -6.28
CA LYS A 69 -10.95 -6.66 -7.06
C LYS A 69 -10.14 -5.67 -6.24
N ALA A 70 -9.22 -4.99 -6.90
CA ALA A 70 -8.54 -3.83 -6.32
C ALA A 70 -9.59 -2.81 -5.81
N PRO A 71 -9.38 -2.21 -4.63
CA PRO A 71 -10.26 -1.16 -4.15
C PRO A 71 -10.26 0.04 -5.11
N ASP A 72 -11.45 0.51 -5.48
CA ASP A 72 -11.61 1.77 -6.18
C ASP A 72 -11.95 2.86 -5.15
N GLU A 73 -11.14 3.92 -5.09
CA GLU A 73 -11.32 5.07 -4.21
C GLU A 73 -12.76 5.61 -4.29
N LYS A 74 -13.29 5.78 -5.51
CA LYS A 74 -14.65 6.32 -5.72
C LYS A 74 -15.72 5.43 -5.10
N THR A 75 -15.49 4.11 -5.12
CA THR A 75 -16.38 3.13 -4.50
C THR A 75 -16.30 3.18 -2.98
N ILE A 76 -15.11 3.37 -2.41
CA ILE A 76 -14.94 3.56 -0.97
C ILE A 76 -15.61 4.86 -0.52
N TYR A 77 -15.33 5.98 -1.19
CA TYR A 77 -15.94 7.29 -0.91
C TYR A 77 -17.48 7.21 -0.87
N LYS A 78 -18.10 6.59 -1.89
CA LYS A 78 -19.55 6.39 -1.95
C LYS A 78 -20.11 5.58 -0.78
N LYS A 79 -19.40 4.56 -0.29
CA LYS A 79 -19.84 3.75 0.86
C LYS A 79 -19.88 4.57 2.15
N PHE A 80 -18.93 5.50 2.31
CA PHE A 80 -18.84 6.37 3.48
C PHE A 80 -19.82 7.55 3.41
N THR A 81 -20.08 8.10 2.22
CA THR A 81 -21.04 9.20 2.05
C THR A 81 -22.50 8.77 2.03
N ASN A 82 -22.78 7.50 1.71
CA ASN A 82 -24.14 6.94 1.73
C ASN A 82 -24.58 6.44 3.10
N LYS A 83 -23.67 6.38 4.10
CA LYS A 83 -24.07 6.32 5.50
C LYS A 83 -24.50 7.72 5.90
N GLU A 84 -25.79 7.91 6.19
CA GLU A 84 -26.30 9.14 6.80
C GLU A 84 -25.54 9.42 8.10
N THR A 85 -24.47 10.21 8.01
CA THR A 85 -23.79 10.77 9.18
C THR A 85 -24.00 12.26 9.09
N SER A 86 -25.14 12.66 9.66
CA SER A 86 -25.47 14.05 9.96
C SER A 86 -24.61 14.52 11.12
N SER A 87 -23.39 15.02 10.86
CA SER A 87 -22.72 15.95 11.77
C SER A 87 -21.59 16.68 11.08
N SER A 88 -21.50 17.96 11.42
CA SER A 88 -20.50 18.94 11.01
C SER A 88 -19.10 18.62 11.56
N GLU A 89 -18.49 17.54 11.08
CA GLU A 89 -17.09 17.23 11.34
C GLU A 89 -16.21 17.81 10.22
N ASP A 90 -15.02 18.28 10.60
CA ASP A 90 -14.07 18.95 9.71
C ASP A 90 -13.85 18.11 8.44
N LYS A 91 -14.01 18.72 7.27
CA LYS A 91 -13.87 18.00 5.97
C LYS A 91 -12.54 17.25 5.85
N ASN A 92 -11.50 17.76 6.51
CA ASN A 92 -10.18 17.13 6.56
C ASN A 92 -10.19 15.82 7.37
N THR A 93 -10.90 15.76 8.50
CA THR A 93 -11.03 14.54 9.31
C THR A 93 -11.76 13.43 8.55
N VAL A 94 -12.81 13.80 7.80
CA VAL A 94 -13.55 12.83 6.97
C VAL A 94 -12.69 12.31 5.81
N ALA A 95 -11.87 13.16 5.19
CA ALA A 95 -10.95 12.75 4.13
C ALA A 95 -9.86 11.83 4.65
N ASP A 96 -9.27 12.14 5.81
CA ASP A 96 -8.27 11.29 6.47
C ASP A 96 -8.84 9.91 6.83
N ASP A 97 -10.07 9.88 7.37
CA ASP A 97 -10.78 8.64 7.69
C ASP A 97 -11.04 7.81 6.43
N ILE A 98 -11.44 8.42 5.32
CA ILE A 98 -11.63 7.70 4.05
C ILE A 98 -10.29 7.14 3.54
N GLY A 99 -9.22 7.94 3.59
CA GLY A 99 -7.89 7.55 3.15
C GLY A 99 -7.35 6.33 3.89
N ILE A 100 -7.52 6.27 5.23
CA ILE A 100 -7.10 5.10 6.01
C ILE A 100 -7.91 3.85 5.66
N TYR A 101 -9.23 3.96 5.44
CA TYR A 101 -10.04 2.81 5.05
C TYR A 101 -9.71 2.29 3.65
N TYR A 102 -9.40 3.19 2.71
CA TYR A 102 -8.89 2.81 1.39
C TYR A 102 -7.56 2.05 1.52
N THR A 103 -6.61 2.57 2.28
CA THR A 103 -5.30 1.93 2.49
C THR A 103 -5.40 0.55 3.14
N ILE A 104 -6.26 0.40 4.15
CA ILE A 104 -6.54 -0.91 4.75
C ILE A 104 -7.14 -1.87 3.71
N ALA A 105 -8.06 -1.39 2.86
CA ALA A 105 -8.63 -2.22 1.80
C ALA A 105 -7.60 -2.64 0.76
N VAL A 106 -6.64 -1.77 0.40
CA VAL A 106 -5.54 -2.10 -0.53
C VAL A 106 -4.67 -3.19 0.07
N LEU A 107 -4.26 -3.03 1.33
CA LEU A 107 -3.47 -4.03 2.05
C LEU A 107 -4.17 -5.39 2.10
N GLN A 108 -5.45 -5.41 2.51
CA GLN A 108 -6.23 -6.65 2.57
C GLN A 108 -6.39 -7.33 1.21
N PHE A 109 -6.63 -6.55 0.15
CA PHE A 109 -6.69 -7.05 -1.22
C PHE A 109 -5.35 -7.68 -1.65
N GLN A 110 -4.25 -6.95 -1.51
CA GLN A 110 -2.93 -7.43 -1.93
C GLN A 110 -2.49 -8.68 -1.16
N ILE A 111 -2.72 -8.71 0.16
CA ILE A 111 -2.48 -9.90 1.00
C ILE A 111 -3.29 -11.09 0.49
N ALA A 112 -4.58 -10.90 0.19
CA ALA A 112 -5.45 -11.96 -0.29
C ALA A 112 -5.02 -12.51 -1.66
N GLU A 113 -4.56 -11.63 -2.56
CA GLU A 113 -4.05 -12.00 -3.87
C GLU A 113 -2.75 -12.80 -3.76
N LEU A 114 -1.77 -12.29 -3.02
CA LEU A 114 -0.49 -12.99 -2.80
C LEU A 114 -0.71 -14.38 -2.21
N HIS A 115 -1.62 -14.48 -1.24
CA HIS A 115 -1.95 -15.75 -0.61
C HIS A 115 -2.52 -16.78 -1.61
N LYS A 116 -3.39 -16.33 -2.54
CA LYS A 116 -3.96 -17.20 -3.59
C LYS A 116 -2.92 -17.62 -4.63
N MET A 117 -1.91 -16.78 -4.88
CA MET A 117 -0.87 -17.02 -5.87
C MET A 117 0.28 -17.90 -5.37
N LYS A 118 0.37 -18.18 -4.06
CA LYS A 118 1.37 -19.09 -3.48
C LYS A 118 1.26 -20.50 -4.07
N GLY A 119 2.41 -21.06 -4.48
CA GLY A 119 2.47 -22.38 -5.13
C GLY A 119 1.88 -22.41 -6.55
N LYS A 120 1.67 -21.23 -7.17
CA LYS A 120 1.06 -21.06 -8.48
C LYS A 120 1.80 -19.96 -9.26
N GLN A 121 1.19 -18.78 -9.42
CA GLN A 121 1.76 -17.69 -10.21
C GLN A 121 3.07 -17.15 -9.62
N LEU A 122 3.25 -17.17 -8.29
CA LEU A 122 4.49 -16.72 -7.67
C LEU A 122 5.70 -17.60 -8.02
N ASP A 123 5.46 -18.85 -8.43
CA ASP A 123 6.51 -19.79 -8.85
C ASP A 123 6.95 -19.55 -10.31
N ASN A 124 6.29 -18.64 -11.04
CA ASN A 124 6.72 -18.22 -12.36
C ASN A 124 8.01 -17.37 -12.24
N ASN A 125 9.08 -17.80 -12.91
CA ASN A 125 10.34 -17.07 -12.96
C ASN A 125 10.25 -15.80 -13.81
N GLU A 126 9.30 -15.74 -14.75
CA GLU A 126 9.04 -14.58 -15.61
C GLU A 126 8.00 -13.63 -15.03
N LYS A 127 7.61 -13.80 -13.75
CA LYS A 127 6.53 -12.99 -13.13
C LYS A 127 6.75 -11.48 -13.18
N TYR A 128 8.01 -11.03 -13.19
CA TYR A 128 8.38 -9.62 -13.26
C TYR A 128 8.18 -8.97 -14.65
N PHE A 129 7.87 -9.74 -15.71
CA PHE A 129 7.31 -9.19 -16.98
C PHE A 129 5.80 -8.89 -16.88
N GLY A 130 5.28 -9.03 -15.67
CA GLY A 130 3.89 -8.89 -15.31
C GLY A 130 3.07 -10.15 -15.57
N ILE A 131 2.25 -10.51 -14.59
CA ILE A 131 1.35 -11.66 -14.62
C ILE A 131 -0.05 -11.25 -14.16
N ASP A 132 -1.05 -12.01 -14.56
CA ASP A 132 -2.40 -11.89 -14.03
C ASP A 132 -2.60 -12.92 -12.91
N SER A 133 -3.15 -12.48 -11.79
CA SER A 133 -3.61 -13.37 -10.73
C SER A 133 -4.82 -14.17 -11.20
N GLU A 134 -5.20 -15.23 -10.46
CA GLU A 134 -6.37 -16.05 -10.80
C GLU A 134 -7.70 -15.29 -10.70
N THR A 135 -7.70 -14.13 -10.06
CA THR A 135 -8.84 -13.22 -9.98
C THR A 135 -8.84 -12.17 -11.09
N GLY A 136 -7.83 -12.19 -11.98
CA GLY A 136 -7.73 -11.33 -13.16
C GLY A 136 -7.09 -9.96 -12.89
N ASN A 137 -6.34 -9.81 -11.80
CA ASN A 137 -5.64 -8.56 -11.49
C ASN A 137 -4.18 -8.64 -11.96
N ARG A 138 -3.69 -7.59 -12.62
CA ARG A 138 -2.32 -7.51 -13.15
C ARG A 138 -1.31 -7.15 -12.06
N TRP A 139 -0.17 -7.83 -12.00
CA TRP A 139 0.91 -7.59 -11.03
C TRP A 139 2.27 -7.56 -11.72
N TYR A 140 3.15 -6.64 -11.33
CA TYR A 140 4.55 -6.58 -11.79
C TYR A 140 5.57 -6.83 -10.68
N ASN A 141 5.25 -6.46 -9.44
CA ASN A 141 6.19 -6.44 -8.32
C ASN A 141 5.75 -7.41 -7.21
N PHE A 142 6.70 -8.15 -6.64
CA PHE A 142 6.42 -9.34 -5.80
C PHE A 142 7.27 -9.41 -4.53
N ASP A 143 8.02 -8.36 -4.23
CA ASP A 143 8.80 -8.21 -3.01
C ASP A 143 8.64 -6.77 -2.48
N PRO A 144 8.91 -6.52 -1.18
CA PRO A 144 8.72 -5.21 -0.59
C PRO A 144 9.49 -4.11 -1.31
N ASP A 145 10.74 -4.37 -1.70
CA ASP A 145 11.61 -3.37 -2.32
C ASP A 145 11.05 -2.93 -3.67
N SER A 146 10.68 -3.88 -4.54
CA SER A 146 10.08 -3.60 -5.85
C SER A 146 8.75 -2.86 -5.74
N ILE A 147 7.87 -3.23 -4.80
CA ILE A 147 6.60 -2.50 -4.58
C ILE A 147 6.88 -1.05 -4.17
N LEU A 148 7.79 -0.81 -3.23
CA LEU A 148 8.03 0.54 -2.72
C LEU A 148 8.80 1.40 -3.73
N GLU A 149 9.79 0.83 -4.43
CA GLU A 149 10.57 1.52 -5.46
C GLU A 149 9.68 1.91 -6.65
N CYS A 150 8.96 0.95 -7.23
CA CYS A 150 8.12 1.21 -8.39
C CYS A 150 6.93 2.11 -8.02
N GLY A 151 6.40 1.98 -6.80
CA GLY A 151 5.36 2.86 -6.28
C GLY A 151 5.82 4.32 -6.22
N MET A 152 7.02 4.58 -5.69
CA MET A 152 7.58 5.93 -5.66
C MET A 152 8.08 6.42 -7.02
N ARG A 153 8.59 5.54 -7.87
CA ARG A 153 8.97 5.88 -9.25
C ARG A 153 7.76 6.40 -10.01
N CYS A 154 6.58 5.78 -9.82
CA CYS A 154 5.33 6.28 -10.38
C CYS A 154 5.04 7.73 -9.95
N TYR A 155 5.24 8.10 -8.68
CA TYR A 155 5.08 9.50 -8.25
C TYR A 155 6.08 10.44 -8.92
N ILE A 156 7.35 10.04 -8.97
CA ILE A 156 8.47 10.85 -9.48
C ILE A 156 8.39 11.08 -10.99
N ASP A 157 7.96 10.08 -11.75
CA ASP A 157 7.88 10.17 -13.21
C ASP A 157 6.77 11.13 -13.68
N HIS A 158 5.80 11.45 -12.81
CA HIS A 158 4.72 12.38 -13.09
C HIS A 158 4.99 13.82 -12.61
N ASP A 159 6.11 14.06 -11.91
CA ASP A 159 6.43 15.34 -11.27
C ASP A 159 7.72 15.95 -11.82
N ASP A 160 7.62 17.18 -12.33
CA ASP A 160 8.75 17.93 -12.88
C ASP A 160 9.68 18.49 -11.77
N ASN A 161 9.25 18.51 -10.50
CA ASN A 161 10.01 19.06 -9.38
C ASN A 161 10.05 18.16 -8.14
N ASN A 162 10.86 17.10 -8.22
CA ASN A 162 11.04 16.12 -7.14
C ASN A 162 11.75 16.63 -5.87
N ASP A 163 12.19 17.89 -5.86
CA ASP A 163 12.75 18.57 -4.67
C ASP A 163 11.67 19.28 -3.83
N GLN A 164 10.40 19.23 -4.24
CA GLN A 164 9.30 19.76 -3.44
C GLN A 164 8.94 18.85 -2.25
N GLU A 165 8.24 19.43 -1.27
CA GLU A 165 7.77 18.71 -0.09
C GLU A 165 6.86 17.54 -0.50
N PHE A 166 7.13 16.36 0.08
CA PHE A 166 6.28 15.19 -0.13
C PHE A 166 5.05 15.30 0.77
N GLU A 167 3.95 15.80 0.20
CA GLU A 167 2.65 15.85 0.86
C GLU A 167 2.07 14.45 0.98
N VAL A 168 1.79 14.02 2.21
CA VAL A 168 1.26 12.68 2.47
C VAL A 168 -0.03 12.72 3.26
N SER A 169 -0.89 11.77 2.97
CA SER A 169 -2.04 11.40 3.79
C SER A 169 -2.09 9.87 3.90
N TRP A 170 -3.02 9.34 4.69
CA TRP A 170 -3.22 7.89 4.72
C TRP A 170 -3.50 7.29 3.35
N GLN A 171 -4.16 8.03 2.46
CA GLN A 171 -4.40 7.59 1.08
C GLN A 171 -3.10 7.42 0.28
N THR A 172 -2.10 8.27 0.51
CA THR A 172 -0.78 8.17 -0.13
C THR A 172 -0.14 6.80 0.09
N LEU A 173 -0.33 6.17 1.26
CA LEU A 173 0.17 4.79 1.49
C LEU A 173 -0.56 3.76 0.61
N GLY A 174 -1.89 3.85 0.51
CA GLY A 174 -2.67 2.95 -0.34
C GLY A 174 -2.30 3.10 -1.81
N ASP A 175 -2.15 4.34 -2.28
CA ASP A 175 -1.75 4.64 -3.65
C ASP A 175 -0.33 4.19 -3.94
N LEU A 176 0.62 4.40 -3.02
CA LEU A 176 2.00 3.91 -3.16
C LEU A 176 2.02 2.39 -3.36
N LEU A 177 1.28 1.64 -2.55
CA LEU A 177 1.21 0.18 -2.66
C LEU A 177 0.51 -0.27 -3.95
N GLU A 178 -0.57 0.42 -4.35
CA GLU A 178 -1.31 0.07 -5.55
C GLU A 178 -0.52 0.39 -6.83
N MET A 179 0.13 1.55 -6.90
CA MET A 179 1.05 1.90 -7.97
C MET A 179 2.23 0.93 -7.99
N GLY A 180 2.80 0.63 -6.83
CA GLY A 180 3.85 -0.38 -6.71
C GLY A 180 3.45 -1.73 -7.28
N ARG A 181 2.18 -2.13 -7.15
CA ARG A 181 1.69 -3.40 -7.69
C ARG A 181 1.61 -3.42 -9.23
N ILE A 182 1.21 -2.30 -9.84
CA ILE A 182 0.82 -2.24 -11.27
C ILE A 182 1.83 -1.52 -12.17
N TYR A 183 2.77 -0.78 -11.60
CA TYR A 183 3.81 -0.07 -12.34
C TYR A 183 4.96 -1.02 -12.69
N GLU A 184 5.45 -0.95 -13.94
CA GLU A 184 6.52 -1.78 -14.49
C GLU A 184 7.91 -1.13 -14.32
#